data_AF-A0A2E6SC56-F1
#
_entry.id   AF-A0A2E6SC56-F1
#
_cell.length_a   1.000
_cell.length_b   1.000
_cell.length_c   1.000
_cell.angle_alpha   90.00
_cell.angle_beta   90.00
_cell.angle_gamma   90.00
#
_symmetry.space_group_name_H-M   'P 1'
#
loop_
_entity.id
_entity.type
_entity.pdbx_description
1 polymer ?
#
loop_
_entity_poly.entity_id
_entity_poly.type
_entity_poly.pdbx_seq_one_letter_code
_entity_poly.pdbx_strand_id
1 'polypeptide(L)'
;MFSQKEFIEASRAFVCVRLESYENEKHQKMVRSFLNGRFENTAFCLLSPDGESRLSGTGRSPSQGLRRGRGAGQRGVIEAMEHVAAGFRARASKQGAVVQDFHSFRQALNVASGDQRLLLFVVAPGGEREELRLRLRPLMSDTEIVGRFHVDFAEEHPDARWREAVKGEAGRAGFFVIRANAFGQTGTVVEEVPLTSGLGELESVLLKANASFARTEKRKVYSDHVAKGRRAGIYFENEMAYGEERDADGVIDHRRGRDAGPAGGERRRPPAGRRGAPRGERRPGAPPSRRPGGRD
;
A
#
# COMPACT_ATOMS: atom_id res chain seq x y z
N MET A 1 12.34 5.28 10.26
CA MET A 1 12.57 6.23 9.14
C MET A 1 11.29 6.98 8.82
N PHE A 2 10.24 6.33 8.30
CA PHE A 2 9.03 7.01 7.81
C PHE A 2 8.16 7.71 8.87
N SER A 3 8.29 7.33 10.14
CA SER A 3 7.56 7.95 11.26
C SER A 3 8.37 9.02 12.01
N GLN A 4 9.56 9.38 11.53
CA GLN A 4 10.39 10.41 12.13
C GLN A 4 9.89 11.79 11.71
N LYS A 5 9.94 12.76 12.63
CA LYS A 5 9.38 14.11 12.43
C LYS A 5 9.98 14.78 11.20
N GLU A 6 11.29 14.70 11.04
CA GLU A 6 12.04 15.37 9.97
C GLU A 6 11.71 14.76 8.60
N PHE A 7 11.52 13.43 8.53
CA PHE A 7 11.10 12.78 7.30
C PHE A 7 9.67 13.17 6.92
N ILE A 8 8.76 13.23 7.90
CA ILE A 8 7.38 13.68 7.70
C ILE A 8 7.37 15.13 7.18
N GLU A 9 8.16 16.01 7.79
CA GLU A 9 8.29 17.40 7.38
C GLU A 9 8.82 17.54 5.95
N ALA A 10 9.90 16.85 5.59
CA ALA A 10 10.43 16.85 4.23
C ALA A 10 9.42 16.29 3.20
N SER A 11 8.66 15.24 3.58
CA SER A 11 7.65 14.63 2.70
C SER A 11 6.47 15.56 2.38
N ARG A 12 6.19 16.57 3.23
CA ARG A 12 5.10 17.53 2.99
C ARG A 12 5.34 18.48 1.82
N ALA A 13 6.56 18.48 1.25
CA ALA A 13 6.84 19.17 -0.01
C ALA A 13 6.37 18.37 -1.24
N PHE A 14 5.92 17.13 -1.06
CA PHE A 14 5.54 16.20 -2.13
C PHE A 14 4.07 15.78 -2.00
N VAL A 15 3.48 15.41 -3.14
CA VAL A 15 2.27 14.62 -3.17
C VAL A 15 2.67 13.15 -3.11
N CYS A 16 2.34 12.47 -2.01
CA CYS A 16 2.63 11.05 -1.85
C CYS A 16 1.53 10.22 -2.50
N VAL A 17 1.81 9.62 -3.65
CA VAL A 17 0.94 8.63 -4.28
C VAL A 17 1.36 7.25 -3.82
N ARG A 18 0.49 6.55 -3.10
CA ARG A 18 0.68 5.14 -2.78
C ARG A 18 -0.13 4.31 -3.76
N LEU A 19 0.54 3.37 -4.42
CA LEU A 19 -0.11 2.35 -5.23
C LEU A 19 -0.63 1.28 -4.27
N GLU A 20 -1.91 1.34 -3.94
CA GLU A 20 -2.51 0.47 -2.92
C GLU A 20 -2.83 -0.93 -3.47
N SER A 21 -3.25 -1.03 -4.72
CA SER A 21 -3.26 -2.25 -5.54
C SER A 21 -3.43 -1.89 -7.03
N TYR A 22 -3.19 -2.87 -7.92
CA TYR A 22 -3.38 -2.70 -9.35
C TYR A 22 -4.67 -3.39 -9.74
N GLU A 23 -5.67 -2.61 -10.11
CA GLU A 23 -6.98 -3.15 -10.48
C GLU A 23 -7.18 -3.12 -12.00
N ASN A 24 -6.62 -2.14 -12.70
CA ASN A 24 -6.72 -2.10 -14.16
C ASN A 24 -5.37 -2.09 -14.88
N GLU A 25 -5.40 -2.59 -16.12
CA GLU A 25 -4.24 -2.69 -16.99
C GLU A 25 -3.60 -1.31 -17.27
N LYS A 26 -4.40 -0.24 -17.34
CA LYS A 26 -3.92 1.13 -17.58
C LYS A 26 -3.01 1.62 -16.45
N HIS A 27 -3.41 1.42 -15.20
CA HIS A 27 -2.60 1.76 -14.02
C HIS A 27 -1.35 0.88 -13.94
N GLN A 28 -1.48 -0.42 -14.24
CA GLN A 28 -0.32 -1.30 -14.30
C GLN A 28 0.69 -0.83 -15.36
N LYS A 29 0.24 -0.47 -16.57
CA LYS A 29 1.08 0.08 -17.65
C LYS A 29 1.76 1.38 -17.25
N MET A 30 1.02 2.30 -16.63
CA MET A 30 1.58 3.56 -16.13
C MET A 30 2.70 3.31 -15.11
N VAL A 31 2.50 2.39 -14.16
CA VAL A 31 3.53 2.12 -13.16
C VAL A 31 4.73 1.42 -13.77
N ARG A 32 4.52 0.47 -14.68
CA ARG A 32 5.60 -0.19 -15.43
C ARG A 32 6.46 0.81 -16.20
N SER A 33 5.88 1.87 -16.77
CA SER A 33 6.66 2.90 -17.46
C SER A 33 7.68 3.55 -16.53
N PHE A 34 7.31 3.80 -15.26
CA PHE A 34 8.22 4.33 -14.26
C PHE A 34 9.23 3.30 -13.76
N LEU A 35 9.00 1.99 -13.93
CA LEU A 35 9.87 0.91 -13.46
C LEU A 35 10.71 0.25 -14.55
N ASN A 36 10.81 0.89 -15.72
CA ASN A 36 11.50 0.37 -16.91
C ASN A 36 10.93 -0.99 -17.34
N GLY A 37 9.61 -1.10 -17.43
CA GLY A 37 8.88 -2.31 -17.84
C GLY A 37 8.66 -3.32 -16.71
N ARG A 38 9.49 -3.30 -15.67
CA ARG A 38 9.40 -4.23 -14.52
C ARG A 38 8.16 -3.97 -13.67
N PHE A 39 7.79 -4.98 -12.90
CA PHE A 39 6.72 -4.92 -11.92
C PHE A 39 7.24 -5.43 -10.57
N GLU A 40 7.24 -4.58 -9.55
CA GLU A 40 7.70 -4.95 -8.21
C GLU A 40 6.63 -4.63 -7.18
N ASN A 41 6.50 -5.48 -6.14
CA ASN A 41 5.53 -5.32 -5.05
C ASN A 41 5.72 -4.04 -4.23
N THR A 42 6.82 -3.32 -4.42
CA THR A 42 7.06 -2.00 -3.83
C THR A 42 8.01 -1.24 -4.74
N ALA A 43 7.59 -0.06 -5.18
CA ALA A 43 8.46 0.84 -5.89
C ALA A 43 8.35 2.27 -5.35
N PHE A 44 9.47 2.95 -5.33
CA PHE A 44 9.64 4.32 -4.93
C PHE A 44 10.38 5.07 -6.03
N CYS A 45 9.79 6.17 -6.47
CA CYS A 45 10.44 7.19 -7.28
C CYS A 45 9.83 8.56 -6.98
N LEU A 46 10.57 9.62 -7.28
CA LEU A 46 10.04 10.97 -7.35
C LEU A 46 9.72 11.31 -8.81
N LEU A 47 8.58 11.96 -9.02
CA LEU A 47 8.16 12.48 -10.32
C LEU A 47 8.17 14.01 -10.26
N SER A 48 8.26 14.66 -11.42
CA SER A 48 8.03 16.09 -11.58
C SER A 48 6.60 16.47 -11.20
N PRO A 49 6.32 17.76 -10.95
CA PRO A 49 4.99 18.21 -10.56
C PRO A 49 3.87 17.90 -11.57
N ASP A 50 4.20 17.67 -12.84
CA ASP A 50 3.28 17.21 -13.89
C ASP A 50 2.97 15.70 -13.82
N GLY A 51 3.72 14.94 -13.02
CA GLY A 51 3.60 13.49 -12.90
C GLY A 51 4.20 12.70 -14.07
N GLU A 52 4.90 13.35 -15.00
CA GLU A 52 5.37 12.70 -16.23
C GLU A 52 6.84 12.29 -16.17
N SER A 53 7.71 13.17 -15.66
CA SER A 53 9.17 12.95 -15.68
C SER A 53 9.67 12.37 -14.35
N ARG A 54 10.46 11.31 -14.41
CA ARG A 54 11.08 10.71 -13.22
C ARG A 54 12.31 11.51 -12.77
N LEU A 55 12.29 12.01 -11.54
CA LEU A 55 13.34 12.84 -10.92
C LEU A 55 14.35 12.06 -10.07
N SER A 56 14.10 10.78 -9.82
CA SER A 56 15.00 9.91 -9.04
C SER A 56 15.22 8.56 -9.71
N GLY A 57 16.12 7.75 -9.16
CA GLY A 57 16.13 6.33 -9.45
C GLY A 57 14.86 5.65 -8.92
N THR A 58 14.70 4.37 -9.26
CA THR A 58 13.65 3.50 -8.72
C THR A 58 14.23 2.49 -7.73
N GLY A 59 13.45 2.14 -6.72
CA GLY A 59 13.80 1.06 -5.81
C GLY A 59 12.68 0.76 -4.82
N ARG A 60 12.91 -0.16 -3.89
CA ARG A 60 11.90 -0.60 -2.91
C ARG A 60 11.77 0.30 -1.69
N SER A 61 12.58 1.36 -1.62
CA SER A 61 12.57 2.34 -0.53
C SER A 61 13.10 3.69 -1.00
N PRO A 62 12.80 4.79 -0.27
CA PRO A 62 13.39 6.09 -0.55
C PRO A 62 14.91 6.08 -0.63
N SER A 63 15.57 5.33 0.25
CA SER A 63 17.03 5.18 0.22
C SER A 63 17.57 4.48 -1.05
N GLN A 64 16.77 3.61 -1.68
CA GLN A 64 17.15 2.96 -2.94
C GLN A 64 16.87 3.85 -4.15
N GLY A 65 15.76 4.62 -4.14
CA GLY A 65 15.41 5.53 -5.23
C GLY A 65 16.24 6.82 -5.26
N LEU A 66 16.60 7.35 -4.08
CA LEU A 66 17.30 8.64 -3.92
C LEU A 66 18.81 8.50 -3.70
N ARG A 67 19.43 7.43 -4.25
CA ARG A 67 20.84 7.10 -4.06
C ARG A 67 21.78 8.30 -4.28
N ARG A 68 22.21 8.94 -3.19
CA ARG A 68 23.45 9.72 -3.11
C ARG A 68 24.50 8.88 -2.39
N GLY A 69 25.18 8.01 -3.13
CA GLY A 69 26.26 7.16 -2.60
C GLY A 69 25.79 5.96 -1.75
N ARG A 70 26.63 4.92 -1.64
CA ARG A 70 26.38 3.78 -0.72
C ARG A 70 26.48 4.30 0.72
N GLY A 71 25.43 4.14 1.52
CA GLY A 71 25.48 4.42 2.95
C GLY A 71 25.04 5.82 3.38
N ALA A 72 24.47 6.63 2.48
CA ALA A 72 23.69 7.79 2.90
C ALA A 72 22.52 7.29 3.75
N GLY A 73 22.65 7.43 5.06
CA GLY A 73 21.60 7.10 6.02
C GLY A 73 20.38 8.01 5.84
N GLN A 74 19.51 8.05 6.83
CA GLN A 74 18.26 8.82 6.77
C GLN A 74 18.45 10.29 6.39
N ARG A 75 19.53 10.92 6.88
CA ARG A 75 19.86 12.32 6.58
C ARG A 75 20.05 12.59 5.09
N GLY A 76 20.78 11.72 4.40
CA GLY A 76 21.02 11.89 2.97
C GLY A 76 19.76 11.69 2.11
N VAL A 77 18.78 10.93 2.61
CA VAL A 77 17.46 10.83 1.96
C VAL A 77 16.69 12.15 2.09
N ILE A 78 16.68 12.74 3.28
CA ILE A 78 16.02 14.02 3.55
C ILE A 78 16.66 15.14 2.71
N GLU A 79 17.99 15.25 2.74
CA GLU A 79 18.72 16.24 1.93
C GLU A 79 18.46 16.08 0.42
N ALA A 80 18.34 14.83 -0.06
CA ALA A 80 18.00 14.58 -1.46
C ALA A 80 16.57 15.03 -1.80
N MET A 81 15.61 14.78 -0.90
CA MET A 81 14.24 15.27 -1.06
C MET A 81 14.19 16.80 -1.07
N GLU A 82 14.85 17.46 -0.12
CA GLU A 82 14.91 18.92 -0.03
C GLU A 82 15.54 19.52 -1.29
N HIS A 83 16.64 18.94 -1.77
CA HIS A 83 17.32 19.38 -2.99
C HIS A 83 16.42 19.27 -4.23
N VAL A 84 15.68 18.17 -4.36
CA VAL A 84 14.70 18.01 -5.45
C VAL A 84 13.59 19.06 -5.33
N ALA A 85 13.02 19.23 -4.14
CA ALA A 85 11.93 20.17 -3.91
C ALA A 85 12.34 21.62 -4.19
N ALA A 86 13.57 22.02 -3.85
CA ALA A 86 14.10 23.36 -4.11
C ALA A 86 14.14 23.74 -5.60
N GLY A 87 14.15 22.75 -6.51
CA GLY A 87 14.10 22.97 -7.95
C GLY A 87 12.72 23.38 -8.49
N PHE A 88 11.66 23.32 -7.67
CA PHE A 88 10.29 23.57 -8.10
C PHE A 88 9.62 24.65 -7.23
N ARG A 89 8.91 25.56 -7.88
CA ARG A 89 8.09 26.56 -7.20
C ARG A 89 6.68 26.00 -6.97
N ALA A 90 6.20 26.01 -5.73
CA ALA A 90 4.83 25.66 -5.42
C ALA A 90 3.85 26.62 -6.15
N ARG A 91 2.92 26.05 -6.94
CA ARG A 91 1.96 26.81 -7.75
C ARG A 91 0.60 27.01 -7.08
N ALA A 92 0.32 26.33 -5.97
CA ALA A 92 -0.97 26.39 -5.28
C ALA A 92 -0.82 26.28 -3.76
N SER A 93 -1.88 26.69 -3.02
CA SER A 93 -1.96 26.52 -1.57
C SER A 93 -2.29 25.06 -1.20
N LYS A 94 -1.91 24.64 0.02
CA LYS A 94 -2.11 23.27 0.53
C LYS A 94 -3.59 22.87 0.64
N GLN A 95 -4.54 23.81 0.51
CA GLN A 95 -5.98 23.57 0.64
C GLN A 95 -6.63 22.87 -0.57
N GLY A 96 -5.86 22.39 -1.54
CA GLY A 96 -6.38 21.80 -2.80
C GLY A 96 -5.93 20.38 -3.10
N ALA A 97 -5.33 19.65 -2.14
CA ALA A 97 -4.87 18.28 -2.39
C ALA A 97 -6.05 17.38 -2.80
N VAL A 98 -5.80 16.48 -3.75
CA VAL A 98 -6.78 15.46 -4.16
C VAL A 98 -7.08 14.58 -2.94
N VAL A 99 -8.37 14.38 -2.66
CA VAL A 99 -8.79 13.43 -1.63
C VAL A 99 -8.54 12.04 -2.18
N GLN A 100 -7.96 11.17 -1.36
CA GLN A 100 -7.79 9.77 -1.73
C GLN A 100 -9.12 9.16 -2.18
N ASP A 101 -9.05 8.31 -3.20
CA ASP A 101 -10.13 7.47 -3.66
C ASP A 101 -9.60 6.06 -3.99
N PHE A 102 -10.51 5.10 -4.00
CA PHE A 102 -10.25 3.72 -4.38
C PHE A 102 -11.19 3.32 -5.52
N HIS A 103 -10.90 2.18 -6.15
CA HIS A 103 -11.74 1.69 -7.26
C HIS A 103 -13.00 1.00 -6.73
N SER A 104 -12.97 0.56 -5.47
CA SER A 104 -14.11 -0.04 -4.78
C SER A 104 -13.96 0.07 -3.27
N PHE A 105 -15.10 0.07 -2.58
CA PHE A 105 -15.24 -0.07 -1.15
C PHE A 105 -14.46 -1.27 -0.61
N ARG A 106 -14.51 -2.41 -1.31
CA ARG A 106 -13.78 -3.63 -0.92
C ARG A 106 -12.28 -3.38 -0.82
N GLN A 107 -11.72 -2.64 -1.78
CA GLN A 107 -10.31 -2.26 -1.79
C GLN A 107 -10.01 -1.26 -0.67
N ALA A 108 -10.81 -0.20 -0.54
CA ALA A 108 -10.65 0.80 0.52
C ALA A 108 -10.63 0.16 1.91
N LEU A 109 -11.55 -0.79 2.15
CA LEU A 109 -11.65 -1.52 3.42
C LEU A 109 -10.45 -2.45 3.66
N ASN A 110 -9.95 -3.11 2.61
CA ASN A 110 -8.76 -3.95 2.70
C ASN A 110 -7.51 -3.15 3.06
N VAL A 111 -7.31 -2.03 2.37
CA VAL A 111 -6.19 -1.11 2.59
C VAL A 111 -6.27 -0.51 3.98
N ALA A 112 -7.45 -0.03 4.41
CA ALA A 112 -7.66 0.48 5.75
C ALA A 112 -7.32 -0.54 6.84
N SER A 113 -7.65 -1.82 6.62
CA SER A 113 -7.20 -2.90 7.50
C SER A 113 -5.68 -3.07 7.49
N GLY A 114 -5.06 -3.12 6.30
CA GLY A 114 -3.61 -3.30 6.14
C GLY A 114 -2.79 -2.23 6.86
N ASP A 115 -3.21 -0.97 6.70
CA ASP A 115 -2.58 0.18 7.31
C ASP A 115 -2.95 0.38 8.78
N GLN A 116 -3.96 -0.34 9.27
CA GLN A 116 -4.58 -0.16 10.57
C GLN A 116 -5.02 1.29 10.77
N ARG A 117 -5.89 1.75 9.87
CA ARG A 117 -6.52 3.08 9.89
C ARG A 117 -8.03 2.92 9.76
N LEU A 118 -8.76 3.95 10.19
CA LEU A 118 -10.19 4.04 9.92
C LEU A 118 -10.42 4.45 8.46
N LEU A 119 -11.52 3.98 7.88
CA LEU A 119 -12.01 4.39 6.57
C LEU A 119 -13.15 5.39 6.75
N LEU A 120 -13.03 6.58 6.17
CA LEU A 120 -14.14 7.49 5.94
C LEU A 120 -14.77 7.16 4.59
N PHE A 121 -15.90 6.46 4.59
CA PHE A 121 -16.64 6.12 3.38
C PHE A 121 -17.79 7.09 3.17
N VAL A 122 -17.80 7.79 2.04
CA VAL A 122 -18.78 8.84 1.74
C VAL A 122 -19.82 8.28 0.78
N VAL A 123 -21.07 8.17 1.23
CA VAL A 123 -22.19 7.76 0.38
C VAL A 123 -23.07 8.96 0.15
N ALA A 124 -23.15 9.41 -1.10
CA ALA A 124 -23.96 10.56 -1.51
C ALA A 124 -24.64 10.31 -2.85
N PRO A 125 -25.74 11.02 -3.16
CA PRO A 125 -26.33 11.02 -4.49
C PRO A 125 -25.30 11.42 -5.56
N GLY A 126 -25.39 10.84 -6.76
CA GLY A 126 -24.35 10.99 -7.80
C GLY A 126 -24.02 12.44 -8.17
N GLY A 127 -25.02 13.34 -8.16
CA GLY A 127 -24.81 14.76 -8.47
C GLY A 127 -24.04 15.56 -7.40
N GLU A 128 -23.96 15.06 -6.15
CA GLU A 128 -23.36 15.77 -5.02
C GLU A 128 -21.93 15.31 -4.71
N ARG A 129 -21.48 14.18 -5.29
CA ARG A 129 -20.22 13.52 -4.92
C ARG A 129 -18.99 14.39 -5.20
N GLU A 130 -18.93 15.00 -6.38
CA GLU A 130 -17.79 15.87 -6.75
C GLU A 130 -17.73 17.13 -5.90
N GLU A 131 -18.87 17.73 -5.59
CA GLU A 131 -18.94 18.89 -4.69
C GLU A 131 -18.47 18.51 -3.27
N LEU A 132 -18.93 17.38 -2.74
CA LEU A 132 -18.49 16.85 -1.45
C LEU A 132 -16.99 16.54 -1.44
N ARG A 133 -16.46 15.98 -2.54
CA ARG A 133 -15.04 15.70 -2.71
C ARG A 133 -14.22 16.98 -2.65
N LEU A 134 -14.66 18.06 -3.29
CA LEU A 134 -14.03 19.39 -3.20
C LEU A 134 -14.13 19.95 -1.77
N ARG A 135 -15.31 19.87 -1.15
CA ARG A 135 -15.59 20.37 0.19
C ARG A 135 -14.76 19.68 1.27
N LEU A 136 -14.43 18.39 1.10
CA LEU A 136 -13.61 17.63 2.04
C LEU A 136 -12.11 17.89 1.92
N ARG A 137 -11.61 18.50 0.84
CA ARG A 137 -10.16 18.72 0.63
C ARG A 137 -9.48 19.47 1.79
N PRO A 138 -10.03 20.58 2.32
CA PRO A 138 -9.40 21.30 3.42
C PRO A 138 -9.31 20.45 4.68
N LEU A 139 -10.38 19.72 5.01
CA LEU A 139 -10.43 18.85 6.18
C LEU A 139 -9.44 17.67 6.06
N MET A 140 -9.38 17.02 4.90
CA MET A 140 -8.46 15.90 4.68
C MET A 140 -6.99 16.33 4.59
N SER A 141 -6.74 17.62 4.33
CA SER A 141 -5.42 18.23 4.34
C SER A 141 -5.05 18.85 5.69
N ASP A 142 -5.96 18.83 6.66
CA ASP A 142 -5.71 19.38 7.99
C ASP A 142 -4.58 18.62 8.69
N THR A 143 -3.72 19.33 9.43
CA THR A 143 -2.56 18.73 10.09
C THR A 143 -2.90 17.69 11.15
N GLU A 144 -4.09 17.78 11.74
CA GLU A 144 -4.60 16.82 12.72
C GLU A 144 -5.28 15.63 12.05
N ILE A 145 -5.72 15.72 10.80
CA ILE A 145 -6.44 14.65 10.08
C ILE A 145 -5.55 13.88 9.11
N VAL A 146 -4.66 14.58 8.40
CA VAL A 146 -3.88 14.04 7.29
C VAL A 146 -3.13 12.75 7.68
N GLY A 147 -3.37 11.68 6.93
CA GLY A 147 -2.73 10.38 7.15
C GLY A 147 -3.28 9.54 8.31
N ARG A 148 -4.37 9.97 8.98
CA ARG A 148 -5.06 9.16 10.01
C ARG A 148 -6.19 8.31 9.46
N PHE A 149 -6.79 8.75 8.36
CA PHE A 149 -7.91 8.08 7.70
C PHE A 149 -7.55 7.76 6.26
N HIS A 150 -8.11 6.66 5.77
CA HIS A 150 -8.38 6.53 4.35
C HIS A 150 -9.73 7.17 4.06
N VAL A 151 -9.90 7.70 2.85
CA VAL A 151 -11.17 8.25 2.38
C VAL A 151 -11.53 7.55 1.10
N ASP A 152 -12.82 7.28 0.92
CA ASP A 152 -13.34 6.79 -0.34
C ASP A 152 -14.79 7.25 -0.54
N PHE A 153 -15.21 7.31 -1.80
CA PHE A 153 -16.55 7.75 -2.17
C PHE A 153 -17.26 6.61 -2.88
N ALA A 154 -18.48 6.29 -2.43
CA ALA A 154 -19.24 5.19 -2.98
C ALA A 154 -19.58 5.40 -4.45
N GLU A 155 -19.20 4.46 -5.29
CA GLU A 155 -19.53 4.42 -6.71
C GLU A 155 -20.70 3.46 -6.97
N GLU A 156 -21.57 3.80 -7.94
CA GLU A 156 -22.85 3.11 -8.11
C GLU A 156 -22.71 1.61 -8.38
N HIS A 157 -21.79 1.23 -9.27
CA HIS A 157 -21.62 -0.15 -9.71
C HIS A 157 -20.70 -0.97 -8.79
N PRO A 158 -19.44 -0.58 -8.52
CA PRO A 158 -18.53 -1.41 -7.73
C PRO A 158 -18.96 -1.51 -6.25
N ASP A 159 -19.74 -0.55 -5.74
CA ASP A 159 -20.09 -0.48 -4.33
C ASP A 159 -21.56 -0.76 -4.04
N ALA A 160 -22.35 -1.19 -5.02
CA ALA A 160 -23.79 -1.47 -4.85
C ALA A 160 -24.12 -2.34 -3.62
N ARG A 161 -23.20 -3.24 -3.24
CA ARG A 161 -23.36 -4.21 -2.14
C ARG A 161 -22.49 -3.92 -0.91
N TRP A 162 -21.90 -2.72 -0.79
CA TRP A 162 -20.98 -2.39 0.31
C TRP A 162 -21.56 -2.67 1.71
N ARG A 163 -22.87 -2.44 1.87
CA ARG A 163 -23.62 -2.64 3.13
C ARG A 163 -23.58 -4.07 3.64
N GLU A 164 -23.46 -5.05 2.76
CA GLU A 164 -23.38 -6.46 3.16
C GLU A 164 -22.08 -6.79 3.89
N ALA A 165 -21.03 -6.01 3.64
CA ALA A 165 -19.73 -6.17 4.27
C ALA A 165 -19.60 -5.37 5.58
N VAL A 166 -20.59 -4.54 5.95
CA VAL A 166 -20.48 -3.63 7.10
C VAL A 166 -21.64 -3.83 8.08
N LYS A 167 -21.33 -3.82 9.37
CA LYS A 167 -22.33 -3.83 10.45
C LYS A 167 -22.50 -2.45 11.05
N GLY A 168 -23.71 -2.15 11.53
CA GLY A 168 -24.00 -0.92 12.29
C GLY A 168 -24.29 0.32 11.44
N GLU A 169 -24.50 0.15 10.13
CA GLU A 169 -25.03 1.23 9.30
C GLU A 169 -26.53 1.44 9.59
N ALA A 170 -26.97 2.70 9.62
CA ALA A 170 -28.38 3.05 9.78
C ALA A 170 -28.93 3.87 8.60
N GLY A 171 -28.08 4.64 7.91
CA GLY A 171 -28.48 5.58 6.87
C GLY A 171 -28.18 5.14 5.43
N ARG A 172 -28.96 5.67 4.47
CA ARG A 172 -28.75 5.45 3.04
C ARG A 172 -27.64 6.31 2.42
N ALA A 173 -27.40 7.48 3.00
CA ALA A 173 -26.39 8.45 2.59
C ALA A 173 -25.80 9.12 3.84
N GLY A 174 -24.53 9.50 3.79
CA GLY A 174 -23.79 10.01 4.95
C GLY A 174 -22.29 9.79 4.84
N PHE A 175 -21.60 10.27 5.85
CA PHE A 175 -20.20 9.96 6.14
C PHE A 175 -20.17 8.78 7.11
N PHE A 176 -19.63 7.64 6.66
CA PHE A 176 -19.51 6.44 7.48
C PHE A 176 -18.06 6.26 7.91
N VAL A 177 -17.80 6.36 9.21
CA VAL A 177 -16.47 6.05 9.76
C VAL A 177 -16.45 4.57 10.08
N ILE A 178 -15.65 3.81 9.34
CA ILE A 178 -15.66 2.36 9.34
C ILE A 178 -14.33 1.83 9.90
N ARG A 179 -14.43 0.94 10.88
CA ARG A 179 -13.33 0.11 11.33
C ARG A 179 -13.34 -1.21 10.57
N ALA A 180 -12.30 -1.45 9.77
CA ALA A 180 -12.13 -2.72 9.10
C ALA A 180 -11.83 -3.86 10.09
N ASN A 181 -12.26 -5.08 9.76
CA ASN A 181 -11.87 -6.27 10.50
C ASN A 181 -10.38 -6.59 10.27
N ALA A 182 -9.86 -7.63 10.93
CA ALA A 182 -8.44 -7.97 10.88
C ALA A 182 -7.89 -8.23 9.46
N PHE A 183 -8.71 -8.64 8.50
CA PHE A 183 -8.32 -8.96 7.12
C PHE A 183 -8.97 -8.05 6.06
N GLY A 184 -9.67 -7.01 6.50
CA GLY A 184 -10.35 -6.03 5.64
C GLY A 184 -11.39 -6.63 4.70
N GLN A 185 -12.02 -7.74 5.09
CA GLN A 185 -13.11 -8.37 4.34
C GLN A 185 -14.49 -7.83 4.75
N THR A 186 -14.60 -7.41 6.01
CA THR A 186 -15.80 -6.82 6.59
C THR A 186 -15.41 -5.66 7.51
N GLY A 187 -16.38 -4.84 7.88
CA GLY A 187 -16.17 -3.68 8.74
C GLY A 187 -17.31 -3.46 9.72
N THR A 188 -17.13 -2.48 10.59
CA THR A 188 -18.17 -1.98 11.50
C THR A 188 -18.16 -0.46 11.47
N VAL A 189 -19.33 0.14 11.27
CA VAL A 189 -19.50 1.59 11.43
C VAL A 189 -19.28 1.93 12.89
N VAL A 190 -18.33 2.81 13.17
CA VAL A 190 -18.06 3.31 14.53
C VAL A 190 -18.70 4.68 14.76
N GLU A 191 -18.89 5.46 13.69
CA GLU A 191 -19.61 6.74 13.71
C GLU A 191 -20.30 6.92 12.35
N GLU A 192 -21.49 7.51 12.34
CA GLU A 192 -22.24 7.89 11.15
C GLU A 192 -22.63 9.36 11.26
N VAL A 193 -22.31 10.15 10.24
CA VAL A 193 -22.56 11.61 10.24
C VAL A 193 -23.37 11.98 9.00
N PRO A 194 -24.48 12.74 9.13
CA PRO A 194 -25.26 13.21 7.99
C PRO A 194 -24.44 14.10 7.02
N LEU A 195 -24.77 14.05 5.72
CA LEU A 195 -24.13 14.93 4.72
C LEU A 195 -24.37 16.42 4.96
N THR A 196 -25.45 16.75 5.68
CA THR A 196 -25.81 18.12 6.08
C THR A 196 -24.94 18.68 7.20
N SER A 197 -24.17 17.84 7.89
CA SER A 197 -23.30 18.28 9.00
C SER A 197 -22.20 19.23 8.52
N GLY A 198 -21.77 20.13 9.41
CA GLY A 198 -20.67 21.05 9.14
C GLY A 198 -19.32 20.34 9.14
N LEU A 199 -18.30 20.93 8.48
CA LEU A 199 -16.95 20.33 8.46
C LEU A 199 -16.33 20.23 9.86
N GLY A 200 -16.54 21.21 10.73
CA GLY A 200 -16.04 21.17 12.11
C GLY A 200 -16.71 20.11 12.98
N GLU A 201 -17.98 19.77 12.69
CA GLU A 201 -18.66 18.64 13.34
C GLU A 201 -18.05 17.32 12.89
N LEU A 202 -17.89 17.14 11.57
CA LEU A 202 -17.26 15.95 11.00
C LEU A 202 -15.82 15.78 11.53
N GLU A 203 -15.05 16.87 11.61
CA GLU A 203 -13.70 16.88 12.18
C GLU A 203 -13.66 16.34 13.61
N SER A 204 -14.55 16.87 14.48
CA SER A 204 -14.65 16.44 15.88
C SER A 204 -14.98 14.94 16.00
N VAL A 205 -15.92 14.46 15.17
CA VAL A 205 -16.28 13.03 15.12
C VAL A 205 -15.08 12.18 14.68
N LEU A 206 -14.38 12.58 13.62
CA LEU A 206 -13.19 11.89 13.14
C LEU A 206 -12.12 11.83 14.24
N LEU A 207 -11.73 12.95 14.82
CA LEU A 207 -10.70 13.00 15.86
C LEU A 207 -11.04 12.12 17.07
N LYS A 208 -12.30 12.14 17.51
CA LYS A 208 -12.79 11.27 18.60
C LYS A 208 -12.72 9.79 18.22
N ALA A 209 -13.19 9.42 17.03
CA ALA A 209 -13.16 8.04 16.53
C ALA A 209 -11.71 7.53 16.43
N ASN A 210 -10.80 8.33 15.86
CA ASN A 210 -9.39 7.96 15.75
C ASN A 210 -8.71 7.85 17.12
N ALA A 211 -9.00 8.75 18.08
CA ALA A 211 -8.46 8.64 19.43
C ALA A 211 -8.91 7.34 20.12
N SER A 212 -10.17 6.94 19.94
CA SER A 212 -10.68 5.66 20.45
C SER A 212 -10.00 4.46 19.76
N PHE A 213 -9.89 4.50 18.44
CA PHE A 213 -9.25 3.47 17.65
C PHE A 213 -7.77 3.30 18.03
N ALA A 214 -7.01 4.39 18.12
CA ALA A 214 -5.59 4.36 18.48
C ALA A 214 -5.31 3.74 19.87
N ARG A 215 -6.24 3.88 20.82
CA ARG A 215 -6.14 3.25 22.15
C ARG A 215 -6.47 1.77 22.15
N THR A 216 -7.33 1.31 21.24
CA THR A 216 -7.92 -0.04 21.28
C THR A 216 -7.37 -0.98 20.22
N GLU A 217 -6.81 -0.45 19.13
CA GLU A 217 -6.26 -1.23 18.03
C GLU A 217 -4.91 -1.86 18.41
N LYS A 218 -4.81 -3.17 18.23
CA LYS A 218 -3.57 -3.91 18.49
C LYS A 218 -2.73 -3.95 17.22
N ARG A 219 -1.45 -3.59 17.31
CA ARG A 219 -0.53 -3.64 16.17
C ARG A 219 -0.47 -5.06 15.59
N LYS A 220 -0.66 -5.19 14.27
CA LYS A 220 -0.48 -6.46 13.58
C LYS A 220 1.00 -6.83 13.53
N VAL A 221 1.29 -8.09 13.81
CA VAL A 221 2.58 -8.71 13.50
C VAL A 221 2.44 -9.38 12.14
N TYR A 222 3.26 -8.98 11.17
CA TYR A 222 3.12 -9.38 9.77
C TYR A 222 3.11 -10.91 9.59
N SER A 223 4.09 -11.62 10.16
CA SER A 223 4.19 -13.08 10.06
C SER A 223 2.94 -13.78 10.59
N ASP A 224 2.45 -13.34 11.74
CA ASP A 224 1.29 -13.94 12.40
C ASP A 224 0.01 -13.64 11.63
N HIS A 225 -0.12 -12.42 11.13
CA HIS A 225 -1.26 -12.00 10.32
C HIS A 225 -1.35 -12.84 9.04
N VAL A 226 -0.25 -12.97 8.29
CA VAL A 226 -0.18 -13.78 7.08
C VAL A 226 -0.47 -15.26 7.40
N ALA A 227 0.13 -15.81 8.46
CA ALA A 227 -0.11 -17.21 8.84
C ALA A 227 -1.57 -17.46 9.24
N LYS A 228 -2.20 -16.53 9.98
CA LYS A 228 -3.62 -16.62 10.35
C LYS A 228 -4.53 -16.55 9.12
N GLY A 229 -4.28 -15.62 8.19
CA GLY A 229 -5.05 -15.49 6.95
C GLY A 229 -4.98 -16.76 6.10
N ARG A 230 -3.77 -17.30 5.91
CA ARG A 230 -3.56 -18.57 5.18
C ARG A 230 -4.30 -19.74 5.82
N ARG A 231 -4.22 -19.90 7.16
CA ARG A 231 -4.94 -20.97 7.87
C ARG A 231 -6.46 -20.82 7.78
N ALA A 232 -6.96 -19.59 7.74
CA ALA A 232 -8.39 -19.30 7.63
C ALA A 232 -8.89 -19.33 6.17
N GLY A 233 -8.03 -19.62 5.19
CA GLY A 233 -8.38 -19.58 3.78
C GLY A 233 -8.82 -18.20 3.29
N ILE A 234 -8.33 -17.13 3.93
CA ILE A 234 -8.68 -15.76 3.59
C ILE A 234 -7.73 -15.28 2.50
N TYR A 235 -8.32 -14.92 1.35
CA TYR A 235 -7.61 -14.40 0.19
C TYR A 235 -8.31 -13.12 -0.29
N PHE A 236 -7.50 -12.14 -0.70
CA PHE A 236 -7.99 -10.97 -1.40
C PHE A 236 -7.61 -11.14 -2.87
N GLU A 237 -8.59 -11.42 -3.71
CA GLU A 237 -8.41 -11.52 -5.15
C GLU A 237 -8.43 -10.10 -5.75
N ASN A 238 -7.38 -9.74 -6.49
CA ASN A 238 -7.30 -8.48 -7.22
C ASN A 238 -7.80 -8.71 -8.66
N GLU A 239 -8.19 -7.65 -9.35
CA GLU A 239 -8.52 -7.73 -10.78
C GLU A 239 -7.28 -8.08 -11.64
N MET A 240 -6.09 -7.67 -11.20
CA MET A 240 -4.82 -8.03 -11.85
C MET A 240 -4.10 -9.17 -11.13
N ALA A 241 -3.40 -10.01 -11.89
CA ALA A 241 -2.64 -11.15 -11.36
C ALA A 241 -1.58 -10.72 -10.32
N TYR A 242 -1.48 -11.49 -9.24
CA TYR A 242 -0.54 -11.24 -8.15
C TYR A 242 0.89 -11.70 -8.50
N GLY A 243 1.89 -10.84 -8.28
CA GLY A 243 3.30 -11.20 -8.28
C GLY A 243 4.21 -10.05 -8.75
N GLU A 244 5.46 -10.36 -9.06
CA GLU A 244 6.43 -9.42 -9.63
C GLU A 244 6.75 -9.83 -11.07
N GLU A 245 7.22 -8.92 -11.92
CA GLU A 245 7.82 -9.23 -13.22
C GLU A 245 9.19 -8.56 -13.23
N ARG A 246 10.22 -9.32 -12.85
CA ARG A 246 11.54 -8.75 -12.56
C ARG A 246 12.40 -8.59 -13.81
N ASP A 247 12.10 -9.32 -14.87
CA ASP A 247 12.82 -9.34 -16.15
C ASP A 247 12.09 -8.57 -17.27
N ALA A 248 10.88 -8.07 -17.00
CA ALA A 248 10.07 -7.27 -17.93
C ALA A 248 9.65 -8.04 -19.21
N ASP A 249 9.41 -9.35 -19.11
CA ASP A 249 9.02 -10.22 -20.22
C ASP A 249 7.50 -10.27 -20.50
N GLY A 250 6.71 -9.51 -19.76
CA GLY A 250 5.24 -9.49 -19.79
C GLY A 250 4.57 -10.60 -18.96
N VAL A 251 5.33 -11.44 -18.25
CA VAL A 251 4.83 -12.58 -17.47
C VAL A 251 5.14 -12.40 -15.99
N ILE A 252 4.14 -12.64 -15.14
CA ILE A 252 4.35 -12.59 -13.69
C ILE A 252 5.25 -13.76 -13.23
N ASP A 253 6.34 -13.42 -12.54
CA ASP A 253 7.27 -14.34 -11.90
C ASP A 253 6.59 -15.11 -10.76
N HIS A 254 6.17 -16.34 -11.04
CA HIS A 254 5.78 -17.27 -9.99
C HIS A 254 7.02 -17.93 -9.40
N ARG A 255 7.43 -17.50 -8.18
CA ARG A 255 8.45 -18.27 -7.43
C ARG A 255 7.93 -19.68 -7.19
N ARG A 256 8.71 -20.71 -7.57
CA ARG A 256 8.48 -22.09 -7.14
C ARG A 256 8.65 -22.16 -5.61
N GLY A 257 7.52 -22.00 -4.90
CA GLY A 257 7.41 -22.22 -3.47
C GLY A 257 7.03 -20.98 -2.65
N ARG A 258 6.05 -21.18 -1.76
CA ARG A 258 5.49 -20.32 -0.69
C ARG A 258 4.39 -19.30 -1.00
N ASP A 259 4.22 -18.84 -2.23
CA ASP A 259 3.22 -17.81 -2.55
C ASP A 259 2.25 -18.19 -3.69
N ALA A 260 2.15 -19.48 -4.02
CA ALA A 260 1.14 -19.93 -4.98
C ALA A 260 -0.25 -19.92 -4.31
N GLY A 261 -1.20 -19.23 -4.94
CA GLY A 261 -2.63 -19.30 -4.63
C GLY A 261 -3.22 -20.72 -4.83
N PRO A 262 -4.55 -20.88 -4.78
CA PRO A 262 -5.21 -22.19 -4.66
C PRO A 262 -4.93 -23.18 -5.80
N ALA A 263 -4.36 -22.73 -6.92
CA ALA A 263 -4.05 -23.56 -8.09
C ALA A 263 -2.78 -24.42 -7.97
N GLY A 264 -2.19 -24.59 -6.78
CA GLY A 264 -1.03 -25.48 -6.55
C GLY A 264 -1.36 -26.98 -6.52
N GLY A 265 -2.47 -27.38 -7.17
CA GLY A 265 -3.11 -28.68 -7.05
C GLY A 265 -2.75 -29.73 -8.11
N GLU A 266 -1.58 -29.66 -8.76
CA GLU A 266 -1.09 -30.80 -9.54
C GLU A 266 0.39 -31.07 -9.25
N ARG A 267 0.61 -32.05 -8.39
CA ARG A 267 1.93 -32.68 -8.23
C ARG A 267 2.28 -33.40 -9.53
N ARG A 268 2.93 -32.73 -10.48
CA ARG A 268 3.63 -33.43 -11.57
C ARG A 268 4.68 -34.33 -10.94
N ARG A 269 4.49 -35.64 -11.07
CA ARG A 269 5.46 -36.67 -10.69
C ARG A 269 6.83 -36.30 -11.31
N PRO A 270 7.95 -36.51 -10.59
CA PRO A 270 9.25 -36.23 -11.15
C PRO A 270 9.46 -37.06 -12.42
N PRO A 271 10.05 -36.48 -13.50
CA PRO A 271 10.33 -37.23 -14.71
C PRO A 271 11.25 -38.41 -14.36
N ALA A 272 10.82 -39.61 -14.77
CA ALA A 272 11.68 -40.78 -14.76
C ALA A 272 12.83 -40.54 -15.75
N GLY A 273 14.05 -40.42 -15.24
CA GLY A 273 15.23 -40.36 -16.09
C GLY A 273 16.26 -39.33 -15.68
N ARG A 274 17.00 -39.63 -14.62
CA ARG A 274 18.46 -39.39 -14.49
C ARG A 274 18.90 -39.97 -13.15
N ARG A 275 19.17 -41.27 -13.12
CA ARG A 275 19.98 -41.87 -12.06
C ARG A 275 21.40 -41.30 -12.20
N GLY A 276 21.72 -40.27 -11.42
CA GLY A 276 23.11 -39.94 -11.13
C GLY A 276 23.72 -41.08 -10.31
N ALA A 277 24.96 -41.45 -10.63
CA ALA A 277 25.68 -42.54 -10.00
C ALA A 277 25.76 -42.40 -8.47
N PRO A 278 25.81 -43.51 -7.70
CA PRO A 278 25.83 -43.46 -6.24
C PRO A 278 27.06 -42.69 -5.76
N ARG A 279 26.85 -41.72 -4.87
CA ARG A 279 27.95 -41.10 -4.11
C ARG A 279 28.60 -42.20 -3.27
N GLY A 280 29.86 -42.51 -3.58
CA GLY A 280 30.68 -43.43 -2.82
C GLY A 280 30.71 -43.10 -1.33
N GLU A 281 30.75 -44.17 -0.55
CA GLU A 281 30.79 -44.20 0.91
C GLU A 281 31.85 -43.23 1.47
N ARG A 282 31.41 -42.27 2.28
CA ARG A 282 32.33 -41.51 3.13
C ARG A 282 32.62 -42.35 4.38
N ARG A 283 33.85 -42.86 4.48
CA ARG A 283 34.41 -43.33 5.76
C ARG A 283 34.57 -42.16 6.74
N PRO A 284 34.25 -42.31 8.03
CA PRO A 284 34.45 -41.27 9.03
C PRO A 284 35.93 -41.22 9.48
N GLY A 285 36.50 -40.00 9.59
CA GLY A 285 37.71 -39.78 10.41
C GLY A 285 38.95 -39.17 9.74
N ALA A 286 38.86 -38.10 8.95
CA ALA A 286 40.05 -37.33 8.56
C ALA A 286 39.86 -35.82 8.84
N PRO A 287 40.78 -35.16 9.58
CA PRO A 287 40.68 -33.74 9.93
C PRO A 287 41.08 -32.81 8.76
N PRO A 288 40.63 -31.54 8.78
CA PRO A 288 40.82 -30.61 7.66
C PRO A 288 42.26 -30.09 7.54
N SER A 289 42.87 -30.23 6.36
CA SER A 289 44.16 -29.62 6.03
C SER A 289 44.00 -28.14 5.68
N ARG A 290 44.67 -27.26 6.42
CA ARG A 290 44.87 -25.84 6.08
C ARG A 290 45.80 -25.72 4.87
N ARG A 291 45.45 -24.92 3.86
CA ARG A 291 46.40 -24.46 2.84
C ARG A 291 47.09 -23.16 3.31
N PRO A 292 48.42 -23.03 3.20
CA PRO A 292 49.14 -21.82 3.57
C PRO A 292 49.09 -20.78 2.44
N GLY A 293 49.18 -19.51 2.84
CA GLY A 293 49.37 -18.39 1.93
C GLY A 293 50.78 -18.34 1.34
N GLY A 294 50.89 -17.66 0.22
CA GLY A 294 52.15 -17.24 -0.41
C GLY A 294 51.86 -16.02 -1.26
N ARG A 295 52.53 -14.92 -0.92
CA ARG A 295 52.71 -13.74 -1.76
C ARG A 295 53.68 -14.10 -2.88
N ASP A 296 53.50 -13.47 -4.03
CA ASP A 296 54.46 -12.52 -4.61
C ASP A 296 53.68 -11.46 -5.39
#